data_AF-A0A5C5UEX0-F1
#
_entry.id   AF-A0A5C5UEX0-F1
#
_cell.length_a   1.000
_cell.length_b   1.000
_cell.length_c   1.000
_cell.angle_alpha   90.00
_cell.angle_beta   90.00
_cell.angle_gamma   90.00
#
_symmetry.space_group_name_H-M   'P 1'
#
loop_
_entity.id
_entity.type
_entity.pdbx_description
1 polymer ?
#
loop_
_entity_poly.entity_id
_entity_poly.type
_entity_poly.pdbx_seq_one_letter_code
_entity_poly.pdbx_strand_id
1 'polypeptide(L)'
;MFHVKHLYVKTTFAQPGAADAVHIAELSPIEGTNMCAMKRLIEMLDGRNITGIWSNNGTSIGIMNTPNRHVPHPDSYGAFPDISVCTLNALQFEGLWMEASAKL
;
A
#
# COMPACT_ATOMS: atom_id res chain seq x y z
N MET A 1 -16.06 -13.67 -16.68
CA MET A 1 -15.58 -13.29 -15.33
C MET A 1 -14.14 -12.84 -15.46
N PHE A 2 -13.88 -11.54 -15.36
CA PHE A 2 -12.51 -11.03 -15.33
C PHE A 2 -11.94 -11.39 -13.95
N HIS A 3 -10.93 -12.26 -13.91
CA HIS A 3 -10.13 -12.46 -12.70
C HIS A 3 -9.31 -11.18 -12.53
N VAL A 4 -9.75 -10.28 -11.65
CA VAL A 4 -8.96 -9.10 -11.30
C VAL A 4 -7.77 -9.59 -10.48
N LYS A 5 -6.59 -9.65 -11.10
CA LYS A 5 -5.36 -10.02 -10.40
C LYS A 5 -4.94 -8.85 -9.51
N HIS A 6 -5.07 -9.03 -8.20
CA HIS A 6 -4.57 -8.04 -7.25
C HIS A 6 -3.05 -8.15 -7.08
N LEU A 7 -2.42 -7.00 -6.85
CA LEU A 7 -1.02 -6.91 -6.45
C LEU A 7 -0.98 -6.40 -5.01
N TYR A 8 -0.10 -6.99 -4.21
CA TYR A 8 0.11 -6.58 -2.83
C TYR A 8 1.56 -6.16 -2.68
N VAL A 9 1.79 -4.94 -2.23
CA VAL A 9 3.13 -4.36 -2.19
C VAL A 9 3.35 -3.63 -0.87
N LYS A 10 4.50 -3.88 -0.26
CA LYS A 10 5.06 -3.07 0.81
C LYS A 10 6.10 -2.14 0.20
N THR A 11 5.88 -0.83 0.35
CA THR A 11 6.84 0.21 0.01
C THR A 11 7.34 0.86 1.28
N THR A 12 8.65 0.88 1.47
CA THR A 12 9.31 1.59 2.57
C THR A 12 9.96 2.83 1.99
N PHE A 13 9.67 3.98 2.57
CA PHE A 13 10.24 5.28 2.22
C PHE A 13 11.23 5.66 3.31
N ALA A 14 12.51 5.68 2.96
CA ALA A 14 13.55 6.11 3.89
C ALA A 14 13.39 7.61 4.18
N GLN A 15 13.50 8.03 5.44
CA GLN A 15 13.38 9.44 5.82
C GLN A 15 14.63 9.92 6.58
N PRO A 16 15.40 10.88 6.05
CA PRO A 16 16.56 11.43 6.75
C PRO A 16 16.15 12.11 8.07
N GLY A 17 16.59 11.54 9.20
CA GLY A 17 16.34 12.11 10.52
C GLY A 17 14.94 11.87 11.09
N ALA A 18 14.14 10.99 10.47
CA ALA A 18 12.82 10.59 10.96
C ALA A 18 12.60 9.08 10.83
N ALA A 19 11.51 8.60 11.43
CA ALA A 19 11.02 7.24 11.26
C ALA A 19 10.73 6.93 9.79
N ASP A 20 11.09 5.73 9.34
CA ASP A 20 10.71 5.26 8.01
C ASP A 20 9.19 5.18 7.90
N ALA A 21 8.66 5.71 6.81
CA ALA A 21 7.27 5.54 6.45
C ALA A 21 7.11 4.24 5.65
N VAL A 22 6.09 3.46 5.96
CA VAL A 22 5.78 2.22 5.26
C VAL A 22 4.34 2.21 4.80
N HIS A 23 4.16 1.98 3.51
CA HIS A 23 2.86 1.80 2.87
C HIS A 23 2.70 0.35 2.44
N ILE A 24 1.59 -0.28 2.84
CA ILE A 24 1.23 -1.62 2.40
C ILE A 24 -0.07 -1.52 1.62
N ALA A 25 0.02 -1.71 0.31
CA ALA A 25 -1.06 -1.42 -0.63
C ALA A 25 -1.59 -2.70 -1.29
N GLU A 26 -2.90 -2.76 -1.45
CA GLU A 26 -3.57 -3.62 -2.42
C GLU A 26 -3.91 -2.79 -3.65
N LEU A 27 -3.46 -3.28 -4.79
CA LEU A 27 -3.57 -2.62 -6.08
C LEU A 27 -4.27 -3.53 -7.09
N SER A 28 -4.97 -2.93 -8.04
CA SER A 28 -5.53 -3.61 -9.21
C SER A 28 -4.91 -3.01 -10.47
N PRO A 29 -4.16 -3.78 -11.27
CA PRO A 29 -3.67 -3.32 -12.57
C PRO A 29 -4.82 -2.81 -13.45
N ILE A 30 -4.53 -1.76 -14.21
CA ILE A 30 -5.44 -1.23 -15.23
C ILE A 30 -4.95 -1.74 -16.58
N GLU A 31 -5.78 -2.55 -17.23
CA GLU A 31 -5.44 -3.22 -18.49
C GLU A 31 -5.01 -2.23 -19.58
N GLY A 32 -3.96 -2.57 -20.33
CA GLY A 32 -3.40 -1.73 -21.39
C GLY A 32 -2.61 -0.51 -20.91
N THR A 33 -2.34 -0.38 -19.60
CA THR A 33 -1.59 0.75 -19.03
C THR A 33 -0.49 0.29 -18.07
N ASN A 34 0.44 1.19 -17.73
CA ASN A 34 1.42 0.97 -16.65
C ASN A 34 0.94 1.51 -15.29
N MET A 35 -0.39 1.51 -15.06
CA MET A 35 -1.02 2.08 -13.88
C MET A 35 -1.81 1.03 -13.11
N CYS A 36 -2.00 1.28 -11.83
CA CYS A 36 -2.82 0.48 -10.93
C CYS A 36 -3.83 1.36 -10.21
N ALA A 37 -5.03 0.84 -9.98
CA ALA A 37 -6.01 1.43 -9.08
C ALA A 37 -5.72 1.01 -7.63
N MET A 38 -5.62 1.98 -6.73
CA MET A 38 -5.52 1.76 -5.28
C MET A 38 -6.83 1.18 -4.74
N LYS A 39 -6.77 0.03 -4.06
CA LYS A 39 -7.93 -0.61 -3.44
C LYS A 39 -7.94 -0.40 -1.94
N ARG A 40 -6.86 -0.78 -1.29
CA ARG A 40 -6.64 -0.62 0.15
C ARG A 40 -5.21 -0.17 0.43
N LEU A 41 -5.02 0.56 1.51
CA LEU A 41 -3.72 1.03 1.98
C LEU A 41 -3.65 0.93 3.50
N ILE A 42 -2.55 0.41 4.02
CA ILE A 42 -2.16 0.48 5.43
C ILE A 42 -0.94 1.38 5.51
N GLU A 43 -0.96 2.35 6.42
CA GLU A 43 0.16 3.23 6.73
C GLU A 43 0.77 2.83 8.08
N MET A 44 2.08 2.71 8.09
CA MET A 44 2.87 2.40 9.27
C MET A 44 4.07 3.33 9.41
N LEU A 45 4.48 3.56 10.65
CA LEU A 45 5.76 4.16 11.00
C LEU A 45 6.70 3.11 11.60
N ASP A 46 8.00 3.28 11.39
CA ASP A 46 9.07 2.38 11.87
C ASP A 46 8.86 0.92 11.45
N GLY A 47 8.13 0.71 10.36
CA GLY A 47 7.78 -0.60 9.81
C GLY A 47 6.94 -1.52 10.72
N ARG A 48 6.40 -1.01 11.83
CA ARG A 48 5.64 -1.80 12.81
C ARG A 48 4.43 -1.09 13.39
N ASN A 49 4.51 0.24 13.54
CA ASN A 49 3.42 0.98 14.18
C ASN A 49 2.38 1.37 13.14
N ILE A 50 1.28 0.61 13.06
CA ILE A 50 0.11 0.97 12.22
C ILE A 50 -0.45 2.29 12.71
N THR A 51 -0.44 3.28 11.81
CA THR A 51 -0.96 4.64 12.05
C THR A 51 -2.27 4.90 11.32
N GLY A 52 -2.53 4.20 10.22
CA GLY A 52 -3.76 4.42 9.47
C GLY A 52 -4.11 3.33 8.46
N ILE A 53 -5.38 3.34 8.05
CA ILE A 53 -5.91 2.53 6.95
C ILE A 53 -6.79 3.38 6.04
N TRP A 54 -6.78 3.03 4.75
CA TRP A 54 -7.67 3.60 3.75
C TRP A 54 -8.19 2.51 2.83
N SER A 55 -9.44 2.65 2.37
CA SER A 55 -10.05 1.80 1.37
C SER A 55 -10.88 2.62 0.38
N ASN A 56 -10.86 2.22 -0.88
CA ASN A 56 -11.58 2.90 -1.95
C ASN A 56 -13.11 2.82 -1.82
N ASN A 57 -13.62 1.96 -0.93
CA ASN A 57 -15.03 1.80 -0.60
C ASN A 57 -15.51 2.67 0.58
N GLY A 58 -14.65 3.55 1.13
CA GLY A 58 -15.04 4.58 2.09
C GLY A 58 -14.33 4.56 3.44
N THR A 59 -13.50 3.55 3.74
CA THR A 59 -12.70 3.56 4.97
C THR A 59 -11.56 4.58 4.87
N SER A 60 -11.40 5.45 5.87
CA SER A 60 -10.27 6.36 6.00
C SER A 60 -10.07 6.71 7.48
N ILE A 61 -9.12 6.05 8.14
CA ILE A 61 -8.85 6.22 9.57
C ILE A 61 -7.36 6.41 9.76
N GLY A 62 -6.95 7.46 10.48
CA GLY A 62 -5.55 7.68 10.90
C GLY A 62 -4.52 7.98 9.80
N ILE A 63 -4.89 7.85 8.52
CA ILE A 63 -4.06 8.16 7.36
C ILE A 63 -3.76 9.66 7.31
N MET A 64 -2.49 10.02 7.12
CA MET A 64 -2.08 11.43 7.04
C MET A 64 -2.59 12.13 5.78
N ASN A 65 -2.59 11.44 4.63
CA ASN A 65 -3.04 11.97 3.35
C ASN A 65 -3.87 10.94 2.59
N THR A 66 -4.99 11.35 2.00
CA THR A 66 -5.78 10.45 1.13
C THR A 66 -4.90 9.97 -0.03
N PRO A 67 -4.76 8.65 -0.25
CA PRO A 67 -3.88 8.14 -1.28
C PRO A 67 -4.42 8.43 -2.68
N ASN A 68 -3.48 8.57 -3.63
CA ASN A 68 -3.83 8.67 -5.04
C ASN A 68 -4.63 7.43 -5.48
N ARG A 69 -5.77 7.65 -6.13
CA ARG A 69 -6.61 6.55 -6.61
C ARG A 69 -5.94 5.73 -7.71
N HIS A 70 -5.02 6.33 -8.44
CA HIS A 70 -4.21 5.68 -9.48
C HIS A 70 -2.73 5.93 -9.20
N VAL A 71 -1.94 4.86 -9.24
CA VAL A 71 -0.49 4.90 -9.02
C VAL A 71 0.23 4.13 -10.12
N PRO A 72 1.51 4.41 -10.40
CA PRO A 72 2.30 3.60 -11.33
C PRO A 72 2.34 2.13 -10.89
N HIS A 73 2.53 1.21 -11.84
CA HIS A 73 2.68 -0.20 -11.51
C HIS A 73 3.92 -0.43 -10.62
N PRO A 74 3.85 -1.30 -9.58
CA PRO A 74 4.96 -1.53 -8.65
C PRO A 74 6.29 -1.92 -9.30
N ASP A 75 6.26 -2.57 -10.46
CA ASP A 75 7.47 -2.91 -11.24
C ASP A 75 8.29 -1.68 -11.62
N SER A 76 7.67 -0.49 -11.69
CA SER A 76 8.37 0.77 -11.95
C SER A 76 8.99 1.39 -10.69
N TYR A 77 8.64 0.92 -9.50
CA TYR A 77 9.07 1.55 -8.25
C TYR A 77 10.56 1.33 -7.96
N GLY A 78 11.19 0.30 -8.55
CA GLY A 78 12.63 0.07 -8.43
C GLY A 78 13.50 1.18 -9.04
N ALA A 79 12.91 2.12 -9.77
CA ALA A 79 13.60 3.28 -10.32
C ALA A 79 13.85 4.42 -9.31
N PHE A 80 13.25 4.35 -8.11
CA PHE A 80 13.39 5.39 -7.10
C PHE A 80 14.42 4.98 -6.04
N PRO A 81 15.51 5.74 -5.84
CA PRO A 81 16.60 5.35 -4.94
C PRO A 81 16.22 5.38 -3.46
N ASP A 82 15.20 6.18 -3.10
CA ASP A 82 14.81 6.43 -1.71
C ASP A 82 13.69 5.50 -1.22
N ILE A 83 13.28 4.54 -2.04
CA ILE A 83 12.25 3.56 -1.67
C ILE A 83 12.73 2.13 -1.84
N SER A 84 12.32 1.28 -0.91
CA SER A 84 12.48 -0.17 -1.00
C SER A 84 11.12 -0.82 -1.19
N VAL A 85 11.04 -1.83 -2.06
CA VAL A 85 9.78 -2.44 -2.47
C VAL A 85 9.84 -3.94 -2.25
N CYS A 86 8.80 -4.50 -1.64
CA CYS A 86 8.64 -5.93 -1.43
C CYS A 86 7.24 -6.37 -1.81
N THR A 87 7.12 -7.40 -2.65
CA THR A 87 5.84 -8.01 -3.00
C THR A 87 5.34 -8.89 -1.86
N LEU A 88 4.05 -8.82 -1.57
CA LEU A 88 3.37 -9.70 -0.63
C LEU A 88 2.43 -10.64 -1.37
N ASN A 89 2.08 -11.75 -0.74
CA ASN A 89 0.93 -12.54 -1.16
C ASN A 89 -0.37 -12.04 -0.49
N ALA A 90 -1.51 -12.50 -1.02
CA ALA A 90 -2.83 -12.09 -0.51
C ALA A 90 -3.01 -12.40 0.99
N LEU A 91 -2.58 -13.59 1.44
CA LEU A 91 -2.73 -14.01 2.84
C LEU A 91 -1.97 -13.08 3.80
N GLN A 92 -0.74 -12.69 3.44
CA GLN A 92 0.05 -11.74 4.21
C GLN A 92 -0.64 -10.38 4.30
N PHE A 93 -1.18 -9.89 3.18
CA PHE A 93 -1.90 -8.63 3.16
C PHE A 93 -3.17 -8.68 4.01
N GLU A 94 -4.01 -9.71 3.87
CA GLU A 94 -5.25 -9.82 4.65
C GLU A 94 -4.98 -9.93 6.14
N GLY A 95 -3.93 -10.64 6.56
CA GLY A 95 -3.52 -10.69 7.97
C GLY A 95 -3.23 -9.30 8.53
N LEU A 96 -2.43 -8.51 7.81
CA LEU A 96 -2.11 -7.13 8.20
C LEU A 96 -3.33 -6.22 8.16
N TRP A 97 -4.22 -6.40 7.18
CA TRP A 97 -5.45 -5.61 7.07
C TRP A 97 -6.39 -5.88 8.24
N MET A 98 -6.57 -7.14 8.64
CA MET A 98 -7.37 -7.50 9.81
C MET A 98 -6.78 -6.92 11.09
N GLU A 99 -5.46 -7.03 11.29
CA GLU A 99 -4.77 -6.43 12.44
C GLU A 99 -5.00 -4.91 12.49
N ALA A 100 -4.77 -4.23 11.37
CA ALA A 100 -4.93 -2.79 11.27
C ALA A 100 -6.38 -2.34 11.52
N SER A 101 -7.35 -3.08 10.95
CA SER A 101 -8.78 -2.79 11.13
C SER A 101 -9.28 -3.08 12.54
N ALA A 102 -8.61 -3.95 13.31
CA ALA A 102 -8.96 -4.21 14.70
C ALA A 102 -8.31 -3.21 15.68
N LYS A 103 -7.18 -2.62 15.29
CA LYS A 103 -6.43 -1.66 16.12
C LYS A 103 -6.95 -0.22 16.02
N LEU A 104 -7.59 0.13 14.89
CA LEU A 104 -8.07 1.48 14.55
C LEU A 104 -9.60 1.58 14.66
#